data_AF-A0A3E2XP72-F1
#
_entry.id   AF-A0A3E2XP72-F1
#
_cell.length_a   1.000
_cell.length_b   1.000
_cell.length_c   1.000
_cell.angle_alpha   90.00
_cell.angle_beta   90.00
_cell.angle_gamma   90.00
#
_symmetry.space_group_name_H-M   'P 1'
#
loop_
_entity.id
_entity.type
_entity.pdbx_description
1 polymer ?
#
loop_
_entity_poly.entity_id
_entity_poly.type
_entity_poly.pdbx_seq_one_letter_code
_entity_poly.pdbx_strand_id
1 'polypeptide(L)'
;MLIVRGIMWISVLIVMLICMVKTKRNGMKKKIRALIFVVFLFILFVFMPYSTEAPIENLFITFKTPEQAIHYINAPFSNDKIEDIIVGQDTCMAVFESGQDEELYAGRDMWLRKGEKGYKLISAAGVQKAILSNDIRDEDLDIFFYVDYIKGTKDTYFTGTCETMGKLTLEDNAGTHFTVRLMDSSFLGTDQKRYYCYGCVKDMQDDYQITVNGKTYTAENIKKSPEFP
;
A
#
# COMPACT_ATOMS: atom_id res chain seq x y z
N MET A 1 -12.22 -7.90 -1.18
CA MET A 1 -12.37 -7.26 0.14
C MET A 1 -13.84 -7.03 0.52
N LEU A 2 -14.60 -6.24 -0.26
CA LEU A 2 -16.00 -5.89 0.08
C LEU A 2 -16.94 -7.10 0.25
N ILE A 3 -16.78 -8.15 -0.55
CA ILE A 3 -17.66 -9.34 -0.49
C ILE A 3 -17.51 -10.09 0.84
N VAL A 4 -16.28 -10.38 1.29
CA VAL A 4 -16.05 -11.10 2.55
C VAL A 4 -16.51 -10.27 3.74
N ARG A 5 -16.23 -8.96 3.73
CA ARG A 5 -16.73 -8.02 4.74
C ARG A 5 -18.26 -7.99 4.75
N GLY A 6 -18.89 -7.95 3.58
CA GLY A 6 -20.35 -8.01 3.43
C GLY A 6 -20.93 -9.30 4.03
N ILE A 7 -20.38 -10.46 3.68
CA ILE A 7 -20.81 -11.76 4.23
C ILE A 7 -20.65 -11.78 5.76
N MET A 8 -19.53 -11.29 6.28
CA MET A 8 -19.28 -11.21 7.72
C MET A 8 -20.31 -10.32 8.43
N TRP A 9 -20.55 -9.10 7.93
CA TRP A 9 -21.49 -8.17 8.57
C TRP A 9 -22.96 -8.63 8.44
N ILE A 10 -23.32 -9.25 7.32
CA ILE A 10 -24.63 -9.91 7.16
C ILE A 10 -24.78 -11.05 8.18
N SER A 11 -23.72 -11.84 8.40
CA SER A 11 -23.74 -12.92 9.38
C SER A 11 -23.95 -12.38 10.80
N VAL A 12 -23.30 -11.26 11.17
CA VAL A 12 -23.53 -10.58 12.45
C VAL A 12 -24.99 -10.12 12.60
N LEU A 13 -25.58 -9.54 11.55
CA LEU A 13 -27.00 -9.14 11.56
C LEU A 13 -27.95 -10.32 11.73
N ILE A 14 -27.67 -11.45 11.07
CA ILE A 14 -28.45 -12.69 11.22
C ILE A 14 -28.36 -13.21 12.65
N VAL A 15 -27.16 -13.26 13.24
CA VAL A 15 -26.95 -13.69 14.63
C VAL A 15 -27.70 -12.76 15.59
N MET A 16 -27.62 -11.45 15.38
CA MET A 16 -28.36 -10.45 16.15
C MET A 16 -29.88 -10.72 16.11
N LEU A 17 -30.44 -10.95 14.92
CA LEU A 17 -31.86 -11.29 14.74
C LEU A 17 -32.24 -12.58 15.51
N ILE A 18 -31.44 -13.64 15.38
CA ILE A 18 -31.67 -14.91 16.08
C ILE A 18 -31.64 -14.70 17.61
N CYS A 19 -30.66 -13.96 18.12
CA CYS A 19 -30.57 -13.61 19.54
C CYS A 19 -31.81 -12.82 19.99
N MET A 20 -32.27 -11.84 19.23
CA MET A 20 -33.46 -11.05 19.56
C MET A 20 -34.74 -11.90 19.59
N VAL A 21 -34.90 -12.82 18.63
CA VAL A 21 -36.04 -13.75 18.60
C VAL A 21 -35.99 -14.72 19.78
N LYS A 22 -34.83 -15.35 20.04
CA LYS A 22 -34.66 -16.32 21.14
C LYS A 22 -34.85 -15.67 22.51
N THR A 23 -34.27 -14.49 22.73
CA THR A 23 -34.39 -13.78 24.02
C THR A 23 -35.83 -13.35 24.29
N LYS A 24 -36.59 -12.97 23.25
CA LYS A 24 -38.03 -12.68 23.36
C LYS A 24 -38.83 -13.95 23.65
N ARG A 25 -38.59 -15.05 22.91
CA ARG A 25 -39.29 -16.34 23.08
C ARG A 25 -39.06 -16.95 24.46
N ASN A 26 -37.87 -16.78 25.01
CA ASN A 26 -37.51 -17.29 26.35
C ASN A 26 -37.96 -16.37 27.50
N GLY A 27 -38.75 -15.32 27.22
CA GLY A 27 -39.29 -14.45 28.26
C GLY A 27 -38.23 -13.61 29.00
N MET A 28 -37.06 -13.36 28.40
CA MET A 28 -35.99 -12.62 29.07
C MET A 28 -36.40 -11.18 29.40
N LYS A 29 -35.92 -10.69 30.55
CA LYS A 29 -36.20 -9.32 31.04
C LYS A 29 -35.83 -8.28 29.98
N LYS A 30 -36.69 -7.26 29.81
CA LYS A 30 -36.50 -6.18 28.81
C LYS A 30 -35.12 -5.51 28.90
N LYS A 31 -34.60 -5.27 30.12
CA LYS A 31 -33.27 -4.68 30.34
C LYS A 31 -32.13 -5.52 29.76
N ILE A 32 -32.20 -6.85 29.89
CA ILE A 32 -31.18 -7.77 29.35
C ILE A 32 -31.24 -7.79 27.82
N ARG A 33 -32.44 -7.80 27.25
CA ARG A 33 -32.59 -7.72 25.78
C ARG A 33 -32.10 -6.40 25.21
N ALA A 34 -32.37 -5.30 25.90
CA ALA A 34 -31.87 -3.98 25.52
C ALA A 34 -30.33 -3.95 25.59
N LEU A 35 -29.73 -4.54 26.62
CA LEU A 35 -28.28 -4.68 26.72
C LEU A 35 -27.70 -5.48 25.54
N ILE A 36 -28.26 -6.65 25.22
CA ILE A 36 -27.81 -7.46 24.07
C ILE A 36 -27.89 -6.66 22.76
N PHE A 37 -29.00 -5.95 22.54
CA PHE A 37 -29.17 -5.09 21.38
C PHE A 37 -28.09 -3.98 21.32
N VAL A 38 -27.83 -3.31 22.45
CA VAL A 38 -26.77 -2.29 22.55
C VAL A 38 -25.40 -2.87 22.27
N VAL A 39 -25.09 -4.09 22.73
CA VAL A 39 -23.82 -4.76 22.41
C VAL A 39 -23.70 -5.01 20.91
N PHE A 40 -24.75 -5.49 20.24
CA PHE A 40 -24.71 -5.67 18.78
C PHE A 40 -24.58 -4.33 18.04
N LEU A 41 -25.26 -3.27 18.50
CA LEU A 41 -25.07 -1.94 17.94
C LEU A 41 -23.64 -1.46 18.12
N PHE A 42 -23.04 -1.66 19.29
CA PHE A 42 -21.64 -1.34 19.52
C PHE A 42 -20.72 -2.10 18.56
N ILE A 43 -20.96 -3.41 18.37
CA ILE A 43 -20.21 -4.22 17.40
C ILE A 43 -20.35 -3.64 15.98
N LEU A 44 -21.56 -3.30 15.56
CA LEU A 44 -21.82 -2.76 14.22
C LEU A 44 -21.25 -1.36 14.03
N PHE A 45 -21.41 -0.44 14.98
CA PHE A 45 -21.00 0.94 14.80
C PHE A 45 -19.54 1.21 15.13
N VAL A 46 -18.90 0.36 15.96
CA VAL A 46 -17.49 0.51 16.31
C VAL A 46 -16.62 -0.39 15.45
N PHE A 47 -16.87 -1.70 15.40
CA PHE A 47 -15.96 -2.61 14.70
C PHE A 47 -16.12 -2.57 13.18
N MET A 48 -17.28 -2.16 12.64
CA MET A 48 -17.45 -2.07 11.18
C MET A 48 -16.53 -1.01 10.55
N PRO A 49 -16.47 0.24 11.06
CA PRO A 49 -15.45 1.20 10.64
C PRO A 49 -14.02 0.68 10.84
N TYR A 50 -13.66 0.15 12.00
CA TYR A 50 -12.28 -0.34 12.21
C TYR A 50 -11.90 -1.49 11.27
N SER A 51 -12.88 -2.32 10.90
CA SER A 51 -12.66 -3.39 9.92
C SER A 51 -12.34 -2.86 8.53
N THR A 52 -12.58 -1.58 8.21
CA THR A 52 -12.22 -1.04 6.90
C THR A 52 -10.72 -0.79 6.78
N GLU A 53 -10.10 -0.31 7.86
CA GLU A 53 -8.69 0.03 7.96
C GLU A 53 -7.79 -1.17 8.28
N ALA A 54 -8.30 -2.14 9.06
CA ALA A 54 -7.58 -3.35 9.41
C ALA A 54 -7.91 -4.51 8.45
N PRO A 55 -6.91 -5.27 7.94
CA PRO A 55 -7.14 -6.43 7.10
C PRO A 55 -7.56 -7.64 7.95
N ILE A 56 -8.79 -7.62 8.46
CA ILE A 56 -9.38 -8.72 9.23
C ILE A 56 -9.37 -10.05 8.48
N GLU A 57 -9.33 -10.00 7.15
CA GLU A 57 -9.20 -11.14 6.24
C GLU A 57 -7.97 -12.00 6.58
N ASN A 58 -6.90 -11.39 7.09
CA ASN A 58 -5.68 -12.07 7.49
C ASN A 58 -5.87 -13.10 8.62
N LEU A 59 -7.01 -13.08 9.32
CA LEU A 59 -7.39 -14.10 10.32
C LEU A 59 -7.80 -15.43 9.69
N PHE A 60 -8.29 -15.41 8.45
CA PHE A 60 -8.91 -16.57 7.81
C PHE A 60 -8.33 -16.87 6.41
N ILE A 61 -7.68 -15.89 5.80
CA ILE A 61 -7.16 -15.96 4.43
C ILE A 61 -5.64 -15.79 4.48
N THR A 62 -4.96 -16.65 3.73
CA THR A 62 -3.55 -16.48 3.35
C THR A 62 -3.48 -16.75 1.86
N PHE A 63 -3.03 -15.77 1.10
CA PHE A 63 -3.00 -15.84 -0.36
C PHE A 63 -1.76 -16.61 -0.80
N LYS A 64 -1.86 -17.47 -1.81
CA LYS A 64 -0.69 -18.26 -2.24
C LYS A 64 0.31 -17.40 -3.02
N THR A 65 -0.20 -16.42 -3.76
CA THR A 65 0.60 -15.53 -4.60
C THR A 65 0.21 -14.08 -4.33
N PRO A 66 1.11 -13.12 -4.58
CA PRO A 66 0.80 -11.70 -4.42
C PRO A 66 -0.34 -11.25 -5.35
N GLU A 67 -0.42 -11.78 -6.57
CA GLU A 67 -1.47 -11.45 -7.55
C GLU A 67 -2.86 -11.84 -7.02
N GLN A 68 -2.98 -12.97 -6.32
CA GLN A 68 -4.24 -13.37 -5.69
C GLN A 68 -4.66 -12.36 -4.60
N ALA A 69 -3.71 -11.88 -3.80
CA ALA A 69 -3.98 -10.90 -2.75
C ALA A 69 -4.38 -9.55 -3.36
N ILE A 70 -3.67 -9.09 -4.38
CA ILE A 70 -3.93 -7.83 -5.07
C ILE A 70 -5.28 -7.88 -5.78
N HIS A 71 -5.56 -8.94 -6.53
CA HIS A 71 -6.86 -9.13 -7.17
C HIS A 71 -7.98 -9.14 -6.12
N TYR A 72 -7.77 -9.77 -4.97
CA TYR A 72 -8.76 -9.74 -3.90
C TYR A 72 -9.06 -8.32 -3.38
N ILE A 73 -8.06 -7.42 -3.34
CA ILE A 73 -8.25 -6.03 -2.92
C ILE A 73 -8.89 -5.21 -4.06
N ASN A 74 -8.35 -5.30 -5.29
CA ASN A 74 -8.66 -4.41 -6.40
C ASN A 74 -9.83 -4.84 -7.28
N ALA A 75 -10.19 -6.14 -7.35
CA ALA A 75 -11.26 -6.64 -8.21
C ALA A 75 -12.60 -5.87 -8.15
N PRO A 76 -13.03 -5.27 -7.01
CA PRO A 76 -14.25 -4.48 -6.97
C PRO A 76 -14.14 -3.08 -7.59
N PHE A 77 -12.92 -2.57 -7.78
CA PHE A 77 -12.67 -1.15 -8.06
C PHE A 77 -11.92 -0.90 -9.37
N SER A 78 -11.10 -1.85 -9.82
CA SER A 78 -10.32 -1.72 -11.05
C SER A 78 -9.98 -3.07 -11.67
N ASN A 79 -9.74 -3.04 -12.98
CA ASN A 79 -9.11 -4.13 -13.72
C ASN A 79 -7.62 -3.84 -13.94
N ASP A 80 -6.98 -3.15 -12.99
CA ASP A 80 -5.58 -2.76 -13.12
C ASP A 80 -4.70 -4.00 -13.30
N LYS A 81 -3.86 -3.96 -14.32
CA LYS A 81 -2.93 -5.04 -14.61
C LYS A 81 -1.69 -4.85 -13.75
N ILE A 82 -1.29 -5.91 -13.05
CA ILE A 82 0.00 -5.95 -12.34
C ILE A 82 1.08 -6.04 -13.40
N GLU A 83 1.99 -5.08 -13.40
CA GLU A 83 3.08 -5.00 -14.36
C GLU A 83 4.41 -5.43 -13.72
N ASP A 84 4.61 -5.20 -12.41
CA ASP A 84 5.71 -5.82 -11.65
C ASP A 84 5.35 -6.20 -10.23
N ILE A 85 6.24 -6.99 -9.63
CA ILE A 85 6.28 -7.21 -8.19
C ILE A 85 7.71 -7.03 -7.69
N ILE A 86 7.93 -5.94 -6.94
CA ILE A 86 9.20 -5.67 -6.28
C ILE A 86 9.23 -6.48 -4.98
N VAL A 87 10.16 -7.44 -4.90
CA VAL A 87 10.22 -8.39 -3.78
C VAL A 87 11.24 -7.91 -2.75
N GLY A 88 10.77 -7.64 -1.53
CA GLY A 88 11.61 -7.45 -0.36
C GLY A 88 11.89 -8.75 0.39
N GLN A 89 12.49 -8.64 1.57
CA GLN A 89 12.80 -9.78 2.42
C GLN A 89 11.52 -10.39 3.02
N ASP A 90 10.74 -9.56 3.71
CA ASP A 90 9.55 -9.94 4.48
C ASP A 90 8.25 -9.43 3.83
N THR A 91 8.37 -8.71 2.71
CA THR A 91 7.25 -8.05 2.02
C THR A 91 7.44 -8.07 0.51
N CYS A 92 6.41 -7.64 -0.22
CA CYS A 92 6.54 -7.26 -1.63
C CYS A 92 5.65 -6.05 -1.94
N MET A 93 5.99 -5.30 -2.97
CA MET A 93 5.21 -4.20 -3.53
C MET A 93 4.76 -4.54 -4.94
N ALA A 94 3.47 -4.33 -5.21
CA ALA A 94 2.91 -4.45 -6.55
C ALA A 94 3.04 -3.13 -7.29
N VAL A 95 3.55 -3.21 -8.52
CA VAL A 95 3.58 -2.08 -9.47
C VAL A 95 2.54 -2.34 -10.54
N PHE A 96 1.65 -1.39 -10.74
CA PHE A 96 0.55 -1.48 -11.71
C PHE A 96 0.91 -0.79 -13.02
N GLU A 97 0.33 -1.27 -14.11
CA GLU A 97 0.43 -0.60 -15.42
C GLU A 97 -0.14 0.82 -15.33
N SER A 98 0.63 1.81 -15.75
CA SER A 98 0.18 3.19 -15.83
C SER A 98 -0.87 3.32 -16.93
N GLY A 99 -2.13 3.62 -16.57
CA GLY A 99 -3.12 4.08 -17.54
C GLY A 99 -2.94 5.56 -17.88
N GLN A 100 -3.66 6.04 -18.89
CA GLN A 100 -3.53 7.41 -19.45
C GLN A 100 -3.81 8.58 -18.47
N ASP A 101 -4.18 8.31 -17.22
CA ASP A 101 -4.69 9.31 -16.28
C ASP A 101 -3.76 9.45 -15.06
N GLU A 102 -2.55 9.96 -15.31
CA GLU A 102 -1.39 10.03 -14.39
C GLU A 102 -1.68 10.59 -12.99
N GLU A 103 -2.64 11.52 -12.85
CA GLU A 103 -3.02 12.11 -11.56
C GLU A 103 -3.67 11.10 -10.59
N LEU A 104 -4.13 9.94 -11.08
CA LEU A 104 -4.75 8.90 -10.26
C LEU A 104 -3.80 7.76 -9.85
N TYR A 105 -2.58 7.69 -10.41
CA TYR A 105 -1.68 6.52 -10.26
C TYR A 105 -0.59 6.68 -9.20
N ALA A 106 -0.20 7.92 -8.87
CA ALA A 106 0.73 8.17 -7.77
C ALA A 106 0.11 7.74 -6.43
N GLY A 107 0.61 6.64 -5.85
CA GLY A 107 0.18 6.14 -4.55
C GLY A 107 -0.79 4.95 -4.55
N ARG A 108 -0.97 4.25 -5.68
CA ARG A 108 -1.67 2.96 -5.73
C ARG A 108 -0.78 1.73 -5.47
N ASP A 109 0.50 1.94 -5.19
CA ASP A 109 1.41 0.86 -4.80
C ASP A 109 0.81 0.07 -3.63
N MET A 110 0.78 -1.26 -3.78
CA MET A 110 0.20 -2.15 -2.79
C MET A 110 1.28 -3.02 -2.17
N TRP A 111 1.40 -2.94 -0.85
CA TRP A 111 2.33 -3.76 -0.09
C TRP A 111 1.63 -4.97 0.52
N LEU A 112 2.32 -6.11 0.48
CA LEU A 112 1.89 -7.35 1.11
C LEU A 112 2.97 -7.84 2.05
N ARG A 113 2.56 -8.45 3.17
CA ARG A 113 3.49 -9.25 3.99
C ARG A 113 3.70 -10.59 3.31
N LYS A 114 4.95 -10.99 3.21
CA LYS A 114 5.39 -12.30 2.77
C LYS A 114 5.65 -13.16 3.99
N GLY A 115 5.19 -14.40 3.96
CA GLY A 115 5.49 -15.41 4.97
C GLY A 115 5.63 -16.79 4.33
N GLU A 116 6.04 -17.77 5.13
CA GLU A 116 6.31 -19.13 4.65
C GLU A 116 5.09 -19.78 3.94
N LYS A 117 3.88 -19.44 4.42
CA LYS A 117 2.62 -20.01 3.92
C LYS A 117 1.97 -19.18 2.81
N GLY A 118 2.59 -18.07 2.41
CA GLY A 118 2.05 -17.15 1.40
C GLY A 118 1.98 -15.70 1.89
N TYR A 119 1.01 -14.96 1.39
CA TYR A 119 0.92 -13.51 1.50
C TYR A 119 -0.27 -13.07 2.34
N LYS A 120 -0.08 -11.96 3.07
CA LYS A 120 -1.10 -11.29 3.88
C LYS A 120 -1.17 -9.81 3.55
N LEU A 121 -2.35 -9.22 3.71
CA LEU A 121 -2.58 -7.81 3.41
C LEU A 121 -1.92 -6.92 4.46
N ILE A 122 -1.47 -5.74 4.07
CA ILE A 122 -0.99 -4.67 4.97
C ILE A 122 -2.08 -3.60 5.07
N SER A 123 -2.36 -3.10 6.28
CA SER A 123 -3.23 -1.93 6.48
C SER A 123 -2.53 -0.66 6.02
N ALA A 124 -3.30 0.37 5.65
CA ALA A 124 -2.73 1.69 5.35
C ALA A 124 -1.88 2.23 6.52
N ALA A 125 -2.33 2.03 7.77
CA ALA A 125 -1.58 2.39 8.97
C ALA A 125 -0.27 1.59 9.17
N GLY A 126 -0.09 0.49 8.43
CA GLY A 126 1.11 -0.35 8.43
C GLY A 126 2.25 0.17 7.54
N VAL A 127 2.01 1.27 6.81
CA VAL A 127 2.97 1.91 5.91
C VAL A 127 3.22 3.33 6.39
N GLN A 128 4.48 3.71 6.52
CA GLN A 128 4.89 5.08 6.82
C GLN A 128 5.59 5.65 5.59
N LYS A 129 5.02 6.71 5.02
CA LYS A 129 5.58 7.40 3.86
C LYS A 129 6.55 8.49 4.31
N ALA A 130 7.67 8.63 3.62
CA ALA A 130 8.53 9.80 3.71
C ALA A 130 8.89 10.28 2.31
N ILE A 131 8.80 11.59 2.08
CA ILE A 131 9.21 12.18 0.82
C ILE A 131 10.74 12.21 0.81
N LEU A 132 11.35 11.58 -0.20
CA LEU A 132 12.78 11.61 -0.32
C LEU A 132 13.26 12.89 -0.99
N SER A 133 12.65 13.43 -2.04
CA SER A 133 13.13 14.71 -2.60
C SER A 133 12.03 15.75 -2.58
N ASN A 134 12.33 16.94 -2.06
CA ASN A 134 11.59 18.13 -2.45
C ASN A 134 12.13 18.54 -3.82
N ASP A 135 11.50 18.07 -4.91
CA ASP A 135 11.73 18.49 -6.30
C ASP A 135 13.18 18.92 -6.57
N ILE A 136 14.11 17.97 -6.68
CA ILE A 136 15.46 18.30 -7.11
C ILE A 136 15.37 18.66 -8.59
N ARG A 137 15.40 19.96 -8.88
CA ARG A 137 15.42 20.50 -10.24
C ARG A 137 16.82 21.00 -10.56
N ASP A 138 17.46 20.32 -11.50
CA ASP A 138 18.65 20.76 -12.21
C ASP A 138 18.27 21.14 -13.66
N GLU A 139 19.19 21.73 -14.42
CA GLU A 139 18.91 22.19 -15.79
C GLU A 139 18.35 21.08 -16.70
N ASP A 140 18.81 19.83 -16.54
CA ASP A 140 18.44 18.66 -17.36
C ASP A 140 17.88 17.48 -16.56
N LEU A 141 17.53 17.69 -15.28
CA LEU A 141 17.15 16.63 -14.36
C LEU A 141 16.10 17.10 -13.36
N ASP A 142 14.90 16.51 -13.43
CA ASP A 142 13.87 16.64 -12.40
C ASP A 142 13.68 15.31 -11.67
N ILE A 143 13.68 15.33 -10.35
CA ILE A 143 13.61 14.13 -9.51
C ILE A 143 12.57 14.33 -8.39
N PHE A 144 11.59 13.42 -8.39
CA PHE A 144 10.63 13.26 -7.31
C PHE A 144 10.66 11.84 -6.77
N PHE A 145 11.25 11.65 -5.59
CA PHE A 145 11.35 10.34 -4.93
C PHE A 145 10.65 10.36 -3.59
N TYR A 146 10.11 9.21 -3.20
CA TYR A 146 9.61 8.92 -1.86
C TYR A 146 9.96 7.49 -1.45
N VAL A 147 9.89 7.25 -0.15
CA VAL A 147 10.03 5.92 0.43
C VAL A 147 8.85 5.55 1.29
N ASP A 148 8.53 4.27 1.22
CA ASP A 148 7.53 3.63 2.05
C ASP A 148 8.22 2.66 3.01
N TYR A 149 8.21 3.00 4.29
CA TYR A 149 8.68 2.12 5.37
C TYR A 149 7.54 1.20 5.80
N ILE A 150 7.80 -0.11 5.79
CA ILE A 150 6.80 -1.09 6.23
C ILE A 150 6.98 -1.40 7.70
N LYS A 151 5.97 -1.09 8.52
CA LYS A 151 6.06 -1.27 9.98
C LYS A 151 6.34 -2.73 10.35
N GLY A 152 7.34 -2.92 11.21
CA GLY A 152 7.72 -4.23 11.72
C GLY A 152 8.51 -5.08 10.74
N THR A 153 9.07 -4.49 9.67
CA THR A 153 10.07 -5.13 8.81
C THR A 153 11.26 -4.19 8.59
N LYS A 154 12.31 -4.69 7.95
CA LYS A 154 13.45 -3.88 7.49
C LYS A 154 13.36 -3.49 6.00
N ASP A 155 12.24 -3.83 5.36
CA ASP A 155 12.03 -3.54 3.95
C ASP A 155 11.58 -2.08 3.81
N THR A 156 12.33 -1.32 3.00
CA THR A 156 11.97 0.04 2.61
C THR A 156 11.79 0.08 1.10
N TYR A 157 10.63 0.53 0.62
CA TYR A 157 10.38 0.63 -0.81
C TYR A 157 10.70 2.03 -1.28
N PHE A 158 11.50 2.11 -2.32
CA PHE A 158 11.81 3.32 -3.04
C PHE A 158 10.89 3.41 -4.25
N THR A 159 10.18 4.53 -4.38
CA THR A 159 9.36 4.83 -5.55
C THR A 159 9.59 6.28 -5.98
N GLY A 160 9.61 6.53 -7.28
CA GLY A 160 9.37 7.87 -7.77
C GLY A 160 9.63 8.06 -9.26
N THR A 161 9.70 9.31 -9.66
CA THR A 161 9.85 9.73 -11.05
C THR A 161 11.14 10.51 -11.25
N CYS A 162 11.72 10.32 -12.43
CA CYS A 162 12.87 11.09 -12.88
C CYS A 162 12.66 11.52 -14.33
N GLU A 163 12.87 12.80 -14.60
CA GLU A 163 12.83 13.34 -15.96
C GLU A 163 14.22 13.78 -16.38
N THR A 164 14.66 13.35 -17.56
CA THR A 164 15.98 13.71 -18.09
C THR A 164 16.01 13.67 -19.62
N MET A 165 16.93 14.42 -20.23
CA MET A 165 17.13 14.48 -21.68
C MET A 165 17.80 13.21 -22.26
N GLY A 166 18.28 12.31 -21.40
CA GLY A 166 19.11 11.17 -21.77
C GLY A 166 18.63 9.82 -21.26
N LYS A 167 19.53 8.84 -21.26
CA LYS A 167 19.30 7.56 -20.59
C LYS A 167 19.47 7.76 -19.09
N LEU A 168 18.49 7.31 -18.30
CA LEU A 168 18.60 7.30 -16.85
C LEU A 168 19.60 6.24 -16.36
N THR A 169 20.47 6.64 -15.44
CA THR A 169 21.27 5.75 -14.59
C THR A 169 20.89 6.00 -13.14
N LEU A 170 20.64 4.90 -12.41
CA LEU A 170 20.15 4.93 -11.04
C LEU A 170 20.85 3.83 -10.24
N GLU A 171 21.60 4.24 -9.22
CA GLU A 171 22.35 3.36 -8.33
C GLU A 171 22.28 3.91 -6.91
N ASP A 172 22.52 3.07 -5.91
CA ASP A 172 22.62 3.48 -4.52
C ASP A 172 23.84 2.85 -3.83
N ASN A 173 24.14 3.31 -2.62
CA ASN A 173 25.21 2.74 -1.80
C ASN A 173 24.81 1.43 -1.09
N ALA A 174 23.54 1.01 -1.18
CA ALA A 174 23.04 -0.24 -0.61
C ALA A 174 23.08 -1.43 -1.59
N GLY A 175 23.37 -1.19 -2.87
CA GLY A 175 23.40 -2.21 -3.91
C GLY A 175 22.00 -2.67 -4.33
N THR A 176 21.02 -1.79 -4.24
CA THR A 176 19.62 -2.06 -4.63
C THR A 176 19.52 -2.31 -6.12
N HIS A 177 18.75 -3.33 -6.48
CA HIS A 177 18.35 -3.53 -7.86
C HIS A 177 17.10 -2.69 -8.16
N PHE A 178 17.26 -1.63 -8.95
CA PHE A 178 16.15 -0.76 -9.34
C PHE A 178 15.48 -1.25 -10.62
N THR A 179 14.16 -1.29 -10.61
CA THR A 179 13.31 -1.39 -11.79
C THR A 179 13.05 0.01 -12.32
N VAL A 180 13.50 0.28 -13.54
CA VAL A 180 13.34 1.59 -14.22
C VAL A 180 12.48 1.42 -15.46
N ARG A 181 11.45 2.25 -15.61
CA ARG A 181 10.49 2.19 -16.71
C ARG A 181 10.41 3.52 -17.41
N LEU A 182 10.61 3.52 -18.73
CA LEU A 182 10.39 4.70 -19.56
C LEU A 182 8.88 4.87 -19.78
N MET A 183 8.35 6.04 -19.43
CA MET A 183 7.00 6.42 -19.77
C MET A 183 6.95 6.91 -21.23
N ASP A 184 5.84 6.69 -21.92
CA ASP A 184 5.68 7.13 -23.31
C ASP A 184 5.89 8.66 -23.38
N SER A 185 6.95 9.08 -24.06
CA SER A 185 7.44 10.47 -24.12
C SER A 185 6.63 11.35 -25.08
N SER A 186 5.58 10.81 -25.70
CA SER A 186 4.72 11.54 -26.65
C SER A 186 4.00 12.75 -26.05
N PHE A 187 3.96 12.87 -24.71
CA PHE A 187 3.28 13.96 -24.00
C PHE A 187 4.08 15.26 -23.86
N LEU A 188 5.41 15.22 -23.94
CA LEU A 188 6.26 16.35 -23.55
C LEU A 188 6.61 17.31 -24.69
N GLY A 189 6.43 16.93 -25.96
CA GLY A 189 6.78 17.78 -27.11
C GLY A 189 8.27 18.18 -27.17
N THR A 190 9.10 17.56 -26.33
CA THR A 190 10.54 17.77 -26.15
C THR A 190 11.26 16.41 -26.19
N ASP A 191 12.59 16.41 -26.29
CA ASP A 191 13.42 15.20 -26.19
C ASP A 191 13.53 14.66 -24.74
N GLN A 192 12.81 15.27 -23.80
CA GLN A 192 12.80 14.90 -22.38
C GLN A 192 12.06 13.59 -22.17
N LYS A 193 12.64 12.70 -21.36
CA LYS A 193 12.11 11.38 -21.03
C LYS A 193 11.75 11.32 -19.57
N ARG A 194 10.54 10.83 -19.27
CA ARG A 194 10.10 10.54 -17.89
C ARG A 194 10.28 9.05 -17.59
N TYR A 195 10.83 8.76 -16.42
CA TYR A 195 11.08 7.41 -15.94
C TYR A 195 10.38 7.18 -14.60
N TYR A 196 9.70 6.05 -14.45
CA TYR A 196 9.30 5.53 -13.14
C TYR A 196 10.39 4.61 -12.59
N CYS A 197 10.72 4.79 -11.31
CA CYS A 197 11.79 4.08 -10.65
C CYS A 197 11.25 3.40 -9.39
N TYR A 198 11.54 2.11 -9.24
CA TYR A 198 11.10 1.31 -8.11
C TYR A 198 12.26 0.47 -7.57
N GLY A 199 12.34 0.28 -6.26
CA GLY A 199 13.33 -0.59 -5.63
C GLY A 199 12.94 -0.99 -4.21
N CYS A 200 13.53 -2.07 -3.71
CA CYS A 200 13.45 -2.41 -2.29
C CYS A 200 14.84 -2.30 -1.68
N VAL A 201 15.02 -1.31 -0.83
CA VAL A 201 16.25 -1.07 -0.07
C VAL A 201 16.17 -1.88 1.22
N LYS A 202 17.13 -2.78 1.42
CA LYS A 202 17.21 -3.60 2.61
C LYS A 202 17.88 -2.81 3.74
N ASP A 203 17.18 -2.65 4.85
CA ASP A 203 17.72 -2.03 6.08
C ASP A 203 18.36 -0.66 5.80
N MET A 204 17.57 0.24 5.20
CA MET A 204 18.02 1.58 4.81
C MET A 204 18.60 2.33 6.02
N GLN A 205 19.88 2.69 5.93
CA GLN A 205 20.62 3.39 6.97
C GLN A 205 20.52 4.92 6.80
N ASP A 206 20.85 5.68 7.85
CA ASP A 206 20.83 7.14 7.81
C ASP A 206 21.88 7.73 6.84
N ASP A 207 22.91 6.97 6.49
CA ASP A 207 23.92 7.34 5.49
C ASP A 207 23.56 6.87 4.07
N TYR A 208 22.29 6.52 3.81
CA TYR A 208 21.82 6.12 2.49
C TYR A 208 22.03 7.23 1.45
N GLN A 209 22.53 6.82 0.29
CA GLN A 209 22.82 7.70 -0.84
C GLN A 209 22.29 7.09 -2.12
N ILE A 210 21.67 7.93 -2.93
CA ILE A 210 21.25 7.58 -4.28
C ILE A 210 22.01 8.42 -5.30
N THR A 211 22.49 7.79 -6.35
CA THR A 211 23.20 8.42 -7.46
C THR A 211 22.34 8.35 -8.70
N VAL A 212 21.98 9.52 -9.23
CA VAL A 212 21.19 9.68 -10.45
C VAL A 212 22.06 10.38 -11.47
N ASN A 213 22.31 9.75 -12.62
CA ASN A 213 23.15 10.33 -13.68
C ASN A 213 24.52 10.82 -13.19
N GLY A 214 25.13 10.06 -12.26
CA GLY A 214 26.44 10.38 -11.67
C GLY A 214 26.41 11.45 -10.58
N LYS A 215 25.24 12.02 -10.26
CA LYS A 215 25.06 13.00 -9.18
C LYS A 215 24.48 12.31 -7.94
N THR A 216 25.12 12.49 -6.79
CA THR A 216 24.77 11.80 -5.54
C THR A 216 23.92 12.68 -4.62
N TYR A 217 22.91 12.07 -4.01
CA TYR A 217 21.95 12.67 -3.10
C TYR A 217 21.86 11.85 -1.80
N THR A 218 21.87 12.51 -0.64
CA THR A 218 21.90 11.88 0.68
C THR A 218 20.56 12.00 1.41
N ALA A 219 20.34 11.14 2.41
CA ALA A 219 19.18 11.18 3.31
C ALA A 219 18.93 12.53 4.04
N GLU A 220 19.90 13.45 4.11
CA GLU A 220 19.72 14.78 4.70
C GLU A 220 19.09 15.80 3.73
N ASN A 221 19.29 15.61 2.42
CA ASN A 221 18.55 16.35 1.38
C ASN A 221 17.09 15.87 1.28
N ILE A 222 16.75 14.89 2.12
CA ILE A 222 15.61 14.01 1.99
C ILE A 222 14.78 14.10 3.28
N LYS A 223 13.76 14.95 3.27
CA LYS A 223 12.99 15.24 4.50
C LYS A 223 12.00 14.13 4.82
N LYS A 224 12.22 13.42 5.94
CA LYS A 224 11.17 12.60 6.58
C LYS A 224 9.90 13.45 6.71
N SER A 225 8.80 13.02 6.08
CA SER A 225 7.48 13.66 6.28
C SER A 225 7.19 13.68 7.78
N PRO A 226 6.61 14.76 8.33
CA PRO A 226 6.14 14.73 9.70
C PRO A 226 5.20 13.55 9.90
N GLU A 227 5.36 12.86 11.02
CA GLU A 227 4.48 11.77 11.44
C GLU A 227 3.03 12.28 11.37
N PHE A 228 2.18 11.59 10.59
CA PHE A 228 0.75 11.87 10.65
C PHE A 228 0.26 11.56 12.07
N PRO A 229 -0.37 12.52 12.76
CA PRO A 229 -0.89 12.33 14.12
C PRO A 229 -1.99 11.26 14.20
#